data_AF-A0A429AZW6-F1
#
_entry.id   AF-A0A429AZW6-F1
#
_cell.length_a   1.000
_cell.length_b   1.000
_cell.length_c   1.000
_cell.angle_alpha   90.00
_cell.angle_beta   90.00
_cell.angle_gamma   90.00
#
_symmetry.space_group_name_H-M   'P 1'
#
loop_
_entity.id
_entity.type
_entity.pdbx_description
1 polymer ?
#
loop_
_entity_poly.entity_id
_entity_poly.type
_entity_poly.pdbx_seq_one_letter_code
_entity_poly.pdbx_strand_id
1 'polypeptide(L)'
;MNFTFMDTVAGRVERFDAGSGSFRLATIDGRTFEVRLDGEVSAELLRNLGEPYVDAGDHLRDMLTPGRHLFAYGIFYPEGAEPVFSAKRLIFLGRGSGEYRFEQPDWWINQLDEIAAFYRRAQFGQGPVDFRDYRTILRLGGDKTASHVQETDTISRLVYGMASAYMLTGDDAYLEVAERGTRYLREHMRFVDPENDVVYWYHGIKVEGEHEKKLFTSEFGDDYDAIPMYEQIYALAGPTQTYRVTGDKRIASDVDATLRLFEKFFRDHRRGGYYSHVDPILLNPHHDSLGPNQSRKNWNSVGDHAPAYLINYFLATGDERHLEMLERTFDTIVEHFPEPSSPFVNERFHDDWSHDLAHSWQQDRAVVGHNLKIAWNLMRMHGVRPKDAYQELAEHLARTMPAIGSDQQRGGWYDVVERHLAEGQEWYRFAWHDRKAWWQQEQAILAYLIIAGELGGAEYLEQARQAAGFYNAFFLDHDEGAVYFNVLANGLPYLLGTERFKGSHSMSMYHSSELCFLATVYTRLLVTRQPLTLHFKPGPDAERILRVAPDLLPPGRVLLTEAEVDGKPYEVLDPVAMTVELPVSSEALRVKVTLTPVQE
;
A
#
# COMPACT_ATOMS: atom_id res chain seq x y z
N MET A 1 -6.47 -21.40 30.82
CA MET A 1 -5.01 -21.57 30.61
C MET A 1 -4.34 -21.43 31.97
N ASN A 2 -3.32 -22.24 32.29
CA ASN A 2 -2.67 -22.26 33.62
C ASN A 2 -1.20 -21.79 33.57
N PHE A 3 -0.87 -20.86 32.68
CA PHE A 3 0.49 -20.30 32.55
C PHE A 3 0.41 -18.79 32.31
N THR A 4 1.49 -18.07 32.60
CA THR A 4 1.60 -16.64 32.35
C THR A 4 2.10 -16.35 30.94
N PHE A 5 1.59 -15.29 30.30
CA PHE A 5 2.08 -14.83 29.01
C PHE A 5 1.93 -13.31 28.87
N MET A 6 2.71 -12.71 27.97
CA MET A 6 2.58 -11.28 27.65
C MET A 6 1.81 -11.09 26.36
N ASP A 7 0.91 -10.12 26.36
CA ASP A 7 0.08 -9.84 25.19
C ASP A 7 -0.45 -8.40 25.18
N THR A 8 -1.04 -8.03 24.04
CA THR A 8 -1.66 -6.73 23.79
C THR A 8 -3.19 -6.85 23.85
N VAL A 9 -3.84 -5.82 24.38
CA VAL A 9 -5.27 -5.59 24.24
C VAL A 9 -5.46 -4.17 23.70
N ALA A 10 -6.14 -4.06 22.56
CA ALA A 10 -6.51 -2.82 21.91
C ALA A 10 -7.98 -2.55 22.16
N GLY A 11 -8.35 -1.31 22.47
CA GLY A 11 -9.75 -1.02 22.73
C GLY A 11 -10.04 0.37 23.23
N ARG A 12 -11.30 0.59 23.58
CA ARG A 12 -11.80 1.83 24.16
C ARG A 12 -11.95 1.71 25.66
N VAL A 13 -11.48 2.71 26.39
CA VAL A 13 -11.69 2.79 27.84
C VAL A 13 -13.19 2.93 28.09
N GLU A 14 -13.79 2.04 28.88
CA GLU A 14 -15.19 2.19 29.33
C GLU A 14 -15.26 2.98 30.64
N ARG A 15 -14.33 2.70 31.55
CA ARG A 15 -14.22 3.37 32.85
C ARG A 15 -12.83 3.22 33.44
N PHE A 16 -12.47 4.15 34.32
CA PHE A 16 -11.30 4.09 35.17
C PHE A 16 -11.73 4.13 36.65
N ASP A 17 -11.20 3.22 37.46
CA ASP A 17 -11.39 3.17 38.91
C ASP A 17 -10.08 3.55 39.59
N ALA A 18 -10.05 4.77 40.12
CA ALA A 18 -8.89 5.31 40.83
C ALA A 18 -8.61 4.60 42.16
N GLY A 19 -9.62 3.97 42.78
CA GLY A 19 -9.50 3.27 44.06
C GLY A 19 -8.83 1.92 43.92
N SER A 20 -9.18 1.15 42.89
CA SER A 20 -8.52 -0.13 42.57
C SER A 20 -7.25 0.02 41.75
N GLY A 21 -7.03 1.19 41.12
CA GLY A 21 -5.93 1.38 40.17
C GLY A 21 -6.10 0.55 38.90
N SER A 22 -7.34 0.40 38.42
CA SER A 22 -7.65 -0.38 37.23
C SER A 22 -8.59 0.37 36.29
N PHE A 23 -8.59 -0.01 35.02
CA PHE A 23 -9.56 0.48 34.05
C PHE A 23 -10.13 -0.69 33.25
N ARG A 24 -11.34 -0.50 32.74
CA ARG A 24 -11.97 -1.47 31.84
C ARG A 24 -11.75 -1.05 30.40
N LEU A 25 -11.25 -1.97 29.59
CA LEU A 25 -11.02 -1.80 28.16
C LEU A 25 -11.99 -2.69 27.38
N ALA A 26 -12.72 -2.13 26.42
CA ALA A 26 -13.57 -2.85 25.50
C ALA A 26 -12.88 -3.01 24.14
N THR A 27 -12.68 -4.25 23.70
CA THR A 27 -12.16 -4.58 22.36
C THR A 27 -13.21 -4.27 21.28
N ILE A 28 -12.78 -4.29 20.03
CA ILE A 28 -13.64 -3.96 18.88
C ILE A 28 -14.83 -4.93 18.71
N ASP A 29 -14.68 -6.19 19.15
CA ASP A 29 -15.75 -7.19 19.17
C ASP A 29 -16.58 -7.18 20.48
N GLY A 30 -16.37 -6.19 21.35
CA GLY A 30 -17.17 -5.97 22.56
C GLY A 30 -16.76 -6.82 23.77
N ARG A 31 -15.70 -7.63 23.70
CA ARG A 31 -15.13 -8.26 24.90
C ARG A 31 -14.56 -7.19 25.82
N THR A 32 -14.65 -7.41 27.13
CA THR A 32 -14.14 -6.47 28.13
C THR A 32 -13.02 -7.08 28.95
N PHE A 33 -11.99 -6.29 29.22
CA PHE A 33 -10.83 -6.67 30.01
C PHE A 33 -10.66 -5.68 31.15
N GLU A 34 -10.58 -6.19 32.39
CA GLU A 34 -10.13 -5.38 33.53
C GLU A 34 -8.60 -5.32 33.51
N VAL A 35 -8.07 -4.13 33.29
CA VAL A 35 -6.64 -3.86 33.17
C VAL A 35 -6.14 -3.24 34.47
N ARG A 36 -5.24 -3.93 35.18
CA ARG A 36 -4.64 -3.42 36.41
C ARG A 36 -3.36 -2.64 36.12
N LEU A 37 -3.19 -1.51 36.82
CA LEU A 37 -1.99 -0.69 36.76
C LEU A 37 -1.06 -1.06 37.93
N ASP A 38 -0.53 -2.29 37.93
CA ASP A 38 0.36 -2.76 39.00
C ASP A 38 1.83 -2.46 38.69
N GLY A 39 2.53 -1.87 39.67
CA GLY A 39 3.96 -1.55 39.57
C GLY A 39 4.25 -0.38 38.64
N GLU A 40 5.39 -0.42 37.95
CA GLU A 40 5.77 0.59 36.96
C GLU A 40 5.06 0.28 35.63
N VAL A 41 4.15 1.18 35.23
CA VAL A 41 3.49 1.16 33.93
C VAL A 41 4.00 2.34 33.12
N SER A 42 4.67 2.05 32.01
CA SER A 42 5.04 3.08 31.04
C SER A 42 3.80 3.51 30.25
N ALA A 43 3.75 4.79 29.88
CA ALA A 43 2.67 5.31 29.06
C ALA A 43 3.24 6.32 28.09
N GLU A 44 2.78 6.28 26.84
CA GLU A 44 3.21 7.21 25.81
C GLU A 44 2.05 7.67 24.94
N LEU A 45 2.20 8.86 24.37
CA LEU A 45 1.43 9.25 23.20
C LEU A 45 2.06 8.61 21.96
N LEU A 46 1.22 8.10 21.06
CA LEU A 46 1.62 7.67 19.72
C LEU A 46 2.54 8.72 19.10
N ARG A 47 3.61 8.31 18.41
CA ARG A 47 4.55 9.22 17.75
C ARG A 47 4.91 8.76 16.35
N ASN A 48 5.16 9.72 15.47
CA ASN A 48 5.53 9.45 14.10
C ASN A 48 7.03 9.11 13.97
N LEU A 49 7.46 8.71 12.78
CA LEU A 49 8.89 8.73 12.44
C LEU A 49 9.43 10.16 12.58
N GLY A 50 10.70 10.29 12.97
CA GLY A 50 11.36 11.58 13.23
C GLY A 50 10.93 12.29 14.53
N GLU A 51 9.85 11.84 15.19
CA GLU A 51 9.37 12.45 16.44
C GLU A 51 10.04 11.85 17.69
N PRO A 52 10.35 12.69 18.70
CA PRO A 52 10.87 12.21 19.97
C PRO A 52 9.81 11.40 20.73
N TYR A 53 10.27 10.57 21.68
CA TYR A 53 9.37 9.90 22.63
C TYR A 53 8.55 10.91 23.41
N VAL A 54 7.24 10.66 23.54
CA VAL A 54 6.32 11.54 24.26
C VAL A 54 5.76 10.80 25.47
N ASP A 55 6.43 11.00 26.61
CA ASP A 55 6.01 10.40 27.87
C ASP A 55 4.62 10.88 28.29
N ALA A 56 3.79 9.94 28.73
CA ALA A 56 2.46 10.16 29.25
C ALA A 56 2.29 9.56 30.66
N GLY A 57 3.39 9.17 31.33
CA GLY A 57 3.38 8.50 32.63
C GLY A 57 2.78 9.37 33.73
N ASP A 58 3.23 10.63 33.81
CA ASP A 58 2.75 11.59 34.83
C ASP A 58 1.26 11.93 34.67
N HIS A 59 0.71 11.77 33.46
CA HIS A 59 -0.70 12.05 33.13
C HIS A 59 -1.53 10.78 32.92
N LEU A 60 -0.97 9.59 33.20
CA LEU A 60 -1.58 8.31 32.88
C LEU A 60 -3.02 8.19 33.36
N ARG A 61 -3.27 8.55 34.63
CA ARG A 61 -4.59 8.46 35.26
C ARG A 61 -5.58 9.44 34.67
N ASP A 62 -5.14 10.67 34.38
CA ASP A 62 -5.97 11.71 33.76
C ASP A 62 -6.33 11.34 32.31
N MET A 63 -5.49 10.53 31.66
CA MET A 63 -5.67 10.13 30.28
C MET A 63 -6.64 8.94 30.11
N LEU A 64 -6.92 8.17 31.17
CA LEU A 64 -7.85 7.03 31.15
C LEU A 64 -9.32 7.47 31.22
N THR A 65 -9.75 8.24 30.21
CA THR A 65 -11.12 8.75 30.08
C THR A 65 -11.99 7.86 29.19
N PRO A 66 -13.30 7.70 29.49
CA PRO A 66 -14.21 6.92 28.65
C PRO A 66 -14.19 7.29 27.16
N GLY A 67 -14.32 6.28 26.31
CA GLY A 67 -14.33 6.39 24.85
C GLY A 67 -12.95 6.49 24.20
N ARG A 68 -11.89 6.75 24.97
CA ARG A 68 -10.53 6.89 24.45
C ARG A 68 -9.97 5.55 24.01
N HIS A 69 -9.41 5.51 22.81
CA HIS A 69 -8.75 4.31 22.28
C HIS A 69 -7.27 4.25 22.71
N LEU A 70 -6.82 3.07 23.12
CA LEU A 70 -5.42 2.80 23.47
C LEU A 70 -5.02 1.35 23.22
N PHE A 71 -3.71 1.11 23.17
CA PHE A 71 -3.12 -0.22 23.28
C PHE A 71 -2.56 -0.43 24.68
N ALA A 72 -2.91 -1.55 25.31
CA ALA A 72 -2.35 -2.00 26.58
C ALA A 72 -1.54 -3.28 26.34
N TYR A 73 -0.22 -3.22 26.57
CA TYR A 73 0.65 -4.39 26.56
C TYR A 73 0.99 -4.77 28.01
N GLY A 74 0.81 -6.03 28.36
CA GLY A 74 0.92 -6.48 29.75
C GLY A 74 1.02 -7.99 29.91
N ILE A 75 0.93 -8.45 31.16
CA ILE A 75 1.06 -9.86 31.55
C ILE A 75 -0.32 -10.39 31.96
N PHE A 76 -0.72 -11.54 31.42
CA PHE A 76 -1.85 -12.32 31.91
C PHE A 76 -1.37 -13.31 32.98
N TYR A 77 -1.95 -13.25 34.18
CA TYR A 77 -1.72 -14.18 35.27
C TYR A 77 -2.91 -15.14 35.42
N PRO A 78 -2.70 -16.47 35.49
CA PRO A 78 -3.76 -17.45 35.61
C PRO A 78 -4.26 -17.56 37.06
N GLU A 79 -4.84 -16.48 37.60
CA GLU A 79 -5.30 -16.38 38.98
C GLU A 79 -6.83 -16.40 39.06
N GLY A 80 -7.39 -17.41 39.72
CA GLY A 80 -8.84 -17.53 39.88
C GLY A 80 -9.55 -18.10 38.64
N ALA A 81 -10.80 -17.69 38.44
CA ALA A 81 -11.63 -18.18 37.32
C ALA A 81 -11.35 -17.46 36.00
N GLU A 82 -10.93 -16.19 36.06
CA GLU A 82 -10.60 -15.34 34.91
C GLU A 82 -9.17 -14.83 35.07
N PRO A 83 -8.34 -14.81 34.01
CA PRO A 83 -6.97 -14.36 34.12
C PRO A 83 -6.89 -12.86 34.46
N VAL A 84 -5.96 -12.50 35.34
CA VAL A 84 -5.70 -11.11 35.72
C VAL A 84 -4.74 -10.49 34.71
N PHE A 85 -5.13 -9.38 34.08
CA PHE A 85 -4.27 -8.65 33.14
C PHE A 85 -3.63 -7.43 33.79
N SER A 86 -2.30 -7.43 33.90
CA SER A 86 -1.50 -6.36 34.51
C SER A 86 -0.71 -5.63 33.43
N ALA A 87 -1.07 -4.37 33.15
CA ALA A 87 -0.42 -3.56 32.12
C ALA A 87 1.03 -3.23 32.50
N LYS A 88 1.88 -3.10 31.47
CA LYS A 88 3.28 -2.65 31.57
C LYS A 88 3.59 -1.49 30.62
N ARG A 89 2.84 -1.37 29.52
CA ARG A 89 2.94 -0.26 28.57
C ARG A 89 1.56 0.11 28.05
N LEU A 90 1.22 1.39 28.07
CA LEU A 90 0.04 1.95 27.39
C LEU A 90 0.46 2.89 26.26
N ILE A 91 -0.18 2.77 25.10
CA ILE A 91 0.01 3.67 23.95
C ILE A 91 -1.32 4.36 23.66
N PHE A 92 -1.37 5.68 23.82
CA PHE A 92 -2.55 6.50 23.55
C PHE A 92 -2.48 7.10 22.14
N LEU A 93 -3.55 6.97 21.36
CA LEU A 93 -3.56 7.40 19.95
C LEU A 93 -3.69 8.91 19.72
N GLY A 94 -4.06 9.66 20.76
CA GLY A 94 -4.29 11.10 20.74
C GLY A 94 -4.27 11.66 22.16
N ARG A 95 -4.44 12.98 22.33
CA ARG A 95 -4.44 13.63 23.66
C ARG A 95 -5.79 13.54 24.36
N GLY A 96 -6.88 13.60 23.61
CA GLY A 96 -8.25 13.45 24.08
C GLY A 96 -8.98 12.20 23.55
N SER A 97 -10.22 12.04 23.99
CA SER A 97 -11.16 11.06 23.43
C SER A 97 -11.63 11.52 22.05
N GLY A 98 -11.63 10.63 21.06
CA GLY A 98 -11.98 10.96 19.67
C GLY A 98 -10.89 11.73 18.90
N GLU A 99 -9.74 11.98 19.51
CA GLU A 99 -8.58 12.56 18.82
C GLU A 99 -7.61 11.45 18.41
N TYR A 100 -7.12 11.54 17.17
CA TYR A 100 -6.13 10.63 16.62
C TYR A 100 -5.00 11.43 16.00
N ARG A 101 -3.75 11.18 16.44
CA ARG A 101 -2.58 11.92 15.94
C ARG A 101 -2.35 11.72 14.45
N PHE A 102 -2.65 10.53 13.94
CA PHE A 102 -2.52 10.21 12.52
C PHE A 102 -3.59 10.85 11.61
N GLU A 103 -4.55 11.58 12.18
CA GLU A 103 -5.49 12.43 11.42
C GLU A 103 -5.02 13.89 11.34
N GLN A 104 -3.87 14.23 11.96
CA GLN A 104 -3.27 15.55 11.80
C GLN A 104 -2.87 15.78 10.33
N PRO A 105 -3.03 17.01 9.80
CA PRO A 105 -2.94 17.27 8.36
C PRO A 105 -1.61 16.84 7.72
N ASP A 106 -0.51 16.93 8.47
CA ASP A 106 0.85 16.69 7.97
C ASP A 106 1.44 15.37 8.46
N TRP A 107 0.66 14.54 9.19
CA TRP A 107 1.17 13.29 9.78
C TRP A 107 1.75 12.36 8.71
N TRP A 108 0.95 12.02 7.70
CA TRP A 108 1.37 11.10 6.65
C TRP A 108 2.40 11.72 5.70
N ILE A 109 2.38 13.05 5.51
CA ILE A 109 3.40 13.78 4.74
C ILE A 109 4.77 13.66 5.44
N ASN A 110 4.84 13.96 6.74
CA ASN A 110 6.07 13.85 7.52
C ASN A 110 6.55 12.39 7.62
N GLN A 111 5.63 11.43 7.71
CA GLN A 111 5.99 10.02 7.70
C GLN A 111 6.63 9.60 6.37
N LEU A 112 6.04 10.04 5.25
CA LEU A 112 6.59 9.78 3.92
C LEU A 112 7.98 10.42 3.75
N ASP A 113 8.14 11.65 4.23
CA ASP A 113 9.42 12.37 4.20
C ASP A 113 10.53 11.58 4.92
N GLU A 114 10.26 11.10 6.14
CA GLU A 114 11.21 10.28 6.90
C GLU A 114 11.53 8.93 6.21
N ILE A 115 10.52 8.29 5.62
CA ILE A 115 10.72 7.05 4.85
C ILE A 115 11.57 7.32 3.60
N ALA A 116 11.27 8.40 2.86
CA ALA A 116 12.01 8.80 1.67
C ALA A 116 13.47 9.13 2.00
N ALA A 117 13.68 9.92 3.05
CA ALA A 117 15.00 10.25 3.57
C ALA A 117 15.79 9.00 3.97
N PHE A 118 15.14 8.01 4.62
CA PHE A 118 15.75 6.72 4.93
C PHE A 118 16.24 6.00 3.67
N TYR A 119 15.37 5.76 2.68
CA TYR A 119 15.76 5.01 1.48
C TYR A 119 16.78 5.76 0.62
N ARG A 120 16.67 7.09 0.51
CA ARG A 120 17.65 7.91 -0.20
C ARG A 120 19.02 7.78 0.47
N ARG A 121 19.07 7.82 1.80
CA ARG A 121 20.30 7.65 2.57
C ARG A 121 20.86 6.23 2.43
N ALA A 122 20.03 5.21 2.61
CA ALA A 122 20.42 3.81 2.55
C ALA A 122 20.98 3.42 1.16
N GLN A 123 20.37 3.93 0.09
CA GLN A 123 20.77 3.61 -1.28
C GLN A 123 21.87 4.53 -1.82
N PHE A 124 21.93 5.81 -1.45
CA PHE A 124 22.80 6.77 -2.14
C PHE A 124 23.54 7.74 -1.21
N GLY A 125 23.15 7.78 0.08
CA GLY A 125 23.78 8.51 1.18
C GLY A 125 24.46 9.84 0.85
N GLN A 126 23.86 11.01 1.00
CA GLN A 126 24.44 12.37 0.82
C GLN A 126 25.09 12.75 -0.51
N GLY A 127 25.76 11.86 -1.23
CA GLY A 127 26.34 12.11 -2.54
C GLY A 127 25.32 12.14 -3.68
N PRO A 128 25.82 12.26 -4.93
CA PRO A 128 25.01 12.11 -6.13
C PRO A 128 24.34 10.73 -6.19
N VAL A 129 23.13 10.68 -6.74
CA VAL A 129 22.40 9.42 -6.92
C VAL A 129 23.01 8.62 -8.07
N ASP A 130 23.55 7.45 -7.77
CA ASP A 130 24.04 6.46 -8.74
C ASP A 130 23.37 5.10 -8.52
N PHE A 131 22.56 4.68 -9.49
CA PHE A 131 21.84 3.40 -9.42
C PHE A 131 22.74 2.18 -9.66
N ARG A 132 23.99 2.32 -10.13
CA ARG A 132 24.95 1.20 -10.12
C ARG A 132 25.25 0.75 -8.68
N ASP A 133 25.16 1.67 -7.73
CA ASP A 133 25.33 1.40 -6.31
C ASP A 133 24.06 0.91 -5.61
N TYR A 134 22.90 0.93 -6.27
CA TYR A 134 21.65 0.43 -5.71
C TYR A 134 21.74 -1.06 -5.34
N ARG A 135 21.05 -1.47 -4.27
CA ARG A 135 20.93 -2.87 -3.87
C ARG A 135 19.49 -3.21 -3.56
N THR A 136 18.99 -4.31 -4.12
CA THR A 136 17.66 -4.85 -3.78
C THR A 136 17.58 -5.17 -2.29
N ILE A 137 18.64 -5.76 -1.72
CA ILE A 137 18.64 -6.20 -0.32
C ILE A 137 19.29 -5.15 0.59
N LEU A 138 18.48 -4.57 1.48
CA LEU A 138 18.90 -3.67 2.57
C LEU A 138 18.65 -4.32 3.92
N ARG A 139 19.66 -4.32 4.79
CA ARG A 139 19.54 -4.80 6.18
C ARG A 139 18.71 -3.82 7.03
N LEU A 140 18.46 -4.21 8.28
CA LEU A 140 17.61 -3.49 9.23
C LEU A 140 17.99 -2.00 9.35
N GLY A 141 19.27 -1.67 9.53
CA GLY A 141 19.76 -0.28 9.60
C GLY A 141 19.95 0.43 8.25
N GLY A 142 19.47 -0.17 7.15
CA GLY A 142 19.67 0.34 5.79
C GLY A 142 21.00 -0.05 5.15
N ASP A 143 21.84 -0.85 5.81
CA ASP A 143 23.09 -1.32 5.21
C ASP A 143 22.85 -2.20 4.00
N LYS A 144 23.58 -1.90 2.93
CA LYS A 144 23.64 -2.71 1.72
C LYS A 144 24.26 -4.08 1.98
N THR A 145 23.74 -5.10 1.32
CA THR A 145 24.40 -6.42 1.27
C THR A 145 25.44 -6.50 0.14
N ALA A 146 26.18 -7.61 0.11
CA ALA A 146 27.11 -7.92 -0.97
C ALA A 146 26.41 -8.44 -2.25
N SER A 147 25.08 -8.59 -2.25
CA SER A 147 24.36 -9.00 -3.46
C SER A 147 24.25 -7.84 -4.44
N HIS A 148 24.75 -8.02 -5.65
CA HIS A 148 24.64 -7.04 -6.74
C HIS A 148 23.53 -7.38 -7.74
N VAL A 149 22.61 -8.27 -7.37
CA VAL A 149 21.36 -8.44 -8.12
C VAL A 149 20.48 -7.21 -7.84
N GLN A 150 20.03 -6.59 -8.92
CA GLN A 150 19.15 -5.45 -8.93
C GLN A 150 17.90 -5.82 -9.69
N GLU A 151 16.77 -5.81 -8.99
CA GLU A 151 15.49 -6.26 -9.54
C GLU A 151 14.69 -5.05 -10.03
N THR A 152 14.10 -5.20 -11.22
CA THR A 152 13.41 -4.13 -11.94
C THR A 152 12.22 -3.60 -11.14
N ASP A 153 11.38 -4.51 -10.64
CA ASP A 153 10.19 -4.16 -9.88
C ASP A 153 10.55 -3.43 -8.57
N THR A 154 11.62 -3.86 -7.90
CA THR A 154 12.06 -3.30 -6.62
C THR A 154 12.66 -1.90 -6.80
N ILE A 155 13.41 -1.66 -7.88
CA ILE A 155 13.85 -0.30 -8.28
C ILE A 155 12.63 0.55 -8.63
N SER A 156 11.70 0.03 -9.43
CA SER A 156 10.48 0.76 -9.80
C SER A 156 9.64 1.15 -8.58
N ARG A 157 9.54 0.28 -7.57
CA ARG A 157 8.90 0.57 -6.28
C ARG A 157 9.60 1.67 -5.49
N LEU A 158 10.93 1.74 -5.52
CA LEU A 158 11.69 2.86 -4.94
C LEU A 158 11.37 4.16 -5.67
N VAL A 159 11.40 4.12 -7.01
CA VAL A 159 11.10 5.27 -7.87
C VAL A 159 9.68 5.79 -7.61
N TYR A 160 8.69 4.91 -7.49
CA TYR A 160 7.31 5.28 -7.14
C TYR A 160 7.28 6.07 -5.84
N GLY A 161 7.90 5.55 -4.78
CA GLY A 161 7.88 6.20 -3.47
C GLY A 161 8.57 7.56 -3.47
N MET A 162 9.66 7.71 -4.22
CA MET A 162 10.38 8.98 -4.35
C MET A 162 9.59 10.02 -5.16
N ALA A 163 8.91 9.60 -6.24
CA ALA A 163 8.05 10.49 -7.01
C ALA A 163 6.81 10.93 -6.21
N SER A 164 6.20 10.02 -5.45
CA SER A 164 5.09 10.32 -4.54
C SER A 164 5.51 11.23 -3.38
N ALA A 165 6.72 11.04 -2.83
CA ALA A 165 7.29 11.93 -1.83
C ALA A 165 7.48 13.35 -2.38
N TYR A 166 8.08 13.50 -3.58
CA TYR A 166 8.18 14.79 -4.24
C TYR A 166 6.81 15.44 -4.42
N MET A 167 5.79 14.69 -4.84
CA MET A 167 4.46 15.24 -5.09
C MET A 167 3.83 15.85 -3.82
N LEU A 168 4.15 15.33 -2.63
CA LEU A 168 3.67 15.87 -1.35
C LEU A 168 4.58 16.93 -0.73
N THR A 169 5.89 16.86 -0.94
CA THR A 169 6.87 17.72 -0.23
C THR A 169 7.49 18.81 -1.10
N GLY A 170 7.53 18.61 -2.42
CA GLY A 170 8.26 19.46 -3.36
C GLY A 170 9.79 19.34 -3.27
N ASP A 171 10.33 18.35 -2.55
CA ASP A 171 11.78 18.18 -2.36
C ASP A 171 12.45 17.56 -3.60
N ASP A 172 13.26 18.37 -4.29
CA ASP A 172 14.00 17.97 -5.50
C ASP A 172 14.94 16.78 -5.28
N ALA A 173 15.40 16.51 -4.06
CA ALA A 173 16.24 15.35 -3.77
C ALA A 173 15.50 14.03 -4.04
N TYR A 174 14.19 13.99 -3.78
CA TYR A 174 13.37 12.81 -4.08
C TYR A 174 13.08 12.71 -5.57
N LEU A 175 12.81 13.84 -6.24
CA LEU A 175 12.61 13.84 -7.69
C LEU A 175 13.87 13.41 -8.43
N GLU A 176 15.06 13.81 -7.98
CA GLU A 176 16.33 13.36 -8.57
C GLU A 176 16.45 11.84 -8.53
N VAL A 177 16.08 11.19 -7.41
CA VAL A 177 16.08 9.73 -7.31
C VAL A 177 15.08 9.11 -8.29
N ALA A 178 13.87 9.66 -8.38
CA ALA A 178 12.84 9.16 -9.27
C ALA A 178 13.22 9.27 -10.77
N GLU A 179 13.72 10.43 -11.20
CA GLU A 179 14.14 10.67 -12.58
C GLU A 179 15.34 9.80 -12.98
N ARG A 180 16.36 9.71 -12.12
CA ARG A 180 17.53 8.88 -12.38
C ARG A 180 17.21 7.39 -12.34
N GLY A 181 16.35 6.95 -11.42
CA GLY A 181 15.92 5.55 -11.33
C GLY A 181 15.08 5.14 -12.54
N THR A 182 14.16 6.01 -12.97
CA THR A 182 13.41 5.79 -14.22
C THR A 182 14.34 5.70 -15.42
N ARG A 183 15.32 6.62 -15.53
CA ARG A 183 16.33 6.56 -16.60
C ARG A 183 17.11 5.24 -16.56
N TYR A 184 17.56 4.84 -15.37
CA TYR A 184 18.32 3.61 -15.18
C TYR A 184 17.52 2.37 -15.59
N LEU A 185 16.25 2.27 -15.19
CA LEU A 185 15.36 1.21 -15.66
C LEU A 185 15.28 1.19 -17.20
N ARG A 186 15.08 2.35 -17.83
CA ARG A 186 14.94 2.46 -19.30
C ARG A 186 16.21 2.11 -20.07
N GLU A 187 17.37 2.38 -19.49
CA GLU A 187 18.69 2.12 -20.10
C GLU A 187 19.15 0.67 -19.87
N HIS A 188 18.84 0.09 -18.71
CA HIS A 188 19.42 -1.18 -18.27
C HIS A 188 18.42 -2.34 -18.15
N MET A 189 17.14 -2.10 -17.92
CA MET A 189 16.15 -3.17 -17.69
C MET A 189 15.15 -3.34 -18.82
N ARG A 190 14.94 -2.27 -19.61
CA ARG A 190 13.99 -2.24 -20.71
C ARG A 190 14.53 -3.00 -21.93
N PHE A 191 13.71 -3.89 -22.47
CA PHE A 191 13.92 -4.45 -23.80
C PHE A 191 12.85 -3.95 -24.77
N VAL A 192 13.31 -3.40 -25.89
CA VAL A 192 12.45 -2.97 -26.99
C VAL A 192 12.46 -4.06 -28.03
N ASP A 193 11.28 -4.64 -28.30
CA ASP A 193 11.09 -5.59 -29.39
C ASP A 193 10.44 -4.86 -30.58
N PRO A 194 11.24 -4.49 -31.61
CA PRO A 194 10.71 -3.80 -32.78
C PRO A 194 9.90 -4.71 -33.70
N GLU A 195 10.12 -6.04 -33.67
CA GLU A 195 9.41 -6.98 -34.54
C GLU A 195 7.97 -7.16 -34.06
N ASN A 196 7.79 -7.27 -32.74
CA ASN A 196 6.47 -7.37 -32.14
C ASN A 196 5.86 -6.00 -31.79
N ASP A 197 6.60 -4.89 -31.90
CA ASP A 197 6.18 -3.54 -31.47
C ASP A 197 5.67 -3.55 -30.01
N VAL A 198 6.54 -4.01 -29.11
CA VAL A 198 6.28 -4.07 -27.66
C VAL A 198 7.53 -3.71 -26.85
N VAL A 199 7.31 -3.39 -25.58
CA VAL A 199 8.36 -3.29 -24.57
C VAL A 199 8.04 -4.28 -23.45
N TYR A 200 9.01 -5.10 -23.10
CA TYR A 200 8.99 -5.84 -21.84
C TYR A 200 10.24 -5.49 -21.03
N TRP A 201 10.19 -5.80 -19.75
CA TRP A 201 11.23 -5.49 -18.77
C TRP A 201 11.86 -6.78 -18.27
N TYR A 202 13.19 -6.83 -18.23
CA TYR A 202 13.92 -7.93 -17.60
C TYR A 202 13.56 -8.03 -16.13
N HIS A 203 13.61 -9.23 -15.55
CA HIS A 203 13.49 -9.42 -14.10
C HIS A 203 14.50 -8.53 -13.36
N GLY A 204 15.73 -8.47 -13.88
CA GLY A 204 16.74 -7.57 -13.35
C GLY A 204 18.09 -7.64 -14.07
N ILE A 205 19.11 -7.13 -13.41
CA ILE A 205 20.51 -7.34 -13.77
C ILE A 205 21.32 -7.79 -12.57
N LYS A 206 22.45 -8.42 -12.86
CA LYS A 206 23.53 -8.60 -11.90
C LYS A 206 24.70 -7.70 -12.29
N VAL A 207 25.06 -6.76 -11.42
CA VAL A 207 26.18 -5.84 -11.62
C VAL A 207 27.51 -6.49 -11.19
N GLU A 208 28.47 -6.60 -12.10
CA GLU A 208 29.78 -7.22 -11.88
C GLU A 208 30.90 -6.26 -12.31
N GLY A 209 31.29 -5.37 -11.39
CA GLY A 209 32.25 -4.30 -11.66
C GLY A 209 31.71 -3.35 -12.73
N GLU A 210 32.36 -3.30 -13.88
CA GLU A 210 31.94 -2.48 -15.03
C GLU A 210 30.87 -3.15 -15.91
N HIS A 211 30.69 -4.47 -15.79
CA HIS A 211 29.78 -5.23 -16.64
C HIS A 211 28.45 -5.53 -15.93
N GLU A 212 27.42 -5.83 -16.71
CA GLU A 212 26.14 -6.30 -16.21
C GLU A 212 25.68 -7.54 -16.96
N LYS A 213 25.13 -8.51 -16.23
CA LYS A 213 24.44 -9.67 -16.80
C LYS A 213 22.94 -9.42 -16.72
N LYS A 214 22.23 -9.51 -17.85
CA LYS A 214 20.76 -9.45 -17.88
C LYS A 214 20.18 -10.73 -17.27
N LEU A 215 19.18 -10.58 -16.40
CA LEU A 215 18.37 -11.66 -15.85
C LEU A 215 17.02 -11.56 -16.55
N PHE A 216 16.85 -12.37 -17.59
CA PHE A 216 15.75 -12.23 -18.54
C PHE A 216 14.41 -12.68 -17.95
N THR A 217 14.39 -13.91 -17.42
CA THR A 217 13.27 -14.54 -16.73
C THR A 217 13.28 -14.21 -15.25
N SER A 218 12.13 -14.39 -14.60
CA SER A 218 12.08 -14.30 -13.15
C SER A 218 13.02 -15.32 -12.51
N GLU A 219 13.73 -14.88 -11.48
CA GLU A 219 14.60 -15.72 -10.65
C GLU A 219 13.92 -16.04 -9.30
N PHE A 220 12.60 -15.81 -9.18
CA PHE A 220 11.89 -15.88 -7.91
C PHE A 220 10.76 -16.92 -7.89
N GLY A 221 10.86 -17.83 -6.92
CA GLY A 221 9.73 -18.62 -6.41
C GLY A 221 8.87 -19.28 -7.49
N ASP A 222 7.56 -18.99 -7.41
CA ASP A 222 6.54 -19.56 -8.29
C ASP A 222 6.62 -19.04 -9.74
N ASP A 223 7.38 -17.96 -9.98
CA ASP A 223 7.45 -17.30 -11.28
C ASP A 223 8.71 -17.71 -12.08
N TYR A 224 9.56 -18.55 -11.49
CA TYR A 224 10.87 -18.96 -12.01
C TYR A 224 10.84 -19.44 -13.47
N ASP A 225 11.83 -19.01 -14.27
CA ASP A 225 11.99 -19.35 -15.69
C ASP A 225 10.82 -18.92 -16.61
N ALA A 226 9.97 -17.98 -16.16
CA ALA A 226 8.90 -17.37 -16.96
C ALA A 226 9.01 -15.84 -17.05
N ILE A 227 8.16 -15.22 -17.87
CA ILE A 227 7.88 -13.78 -17.80
C ILE A 227 6.52 -13.60 -17.09
N PRO A 228 6.51 -13.35 -15.76
CA PRO A 228 5.29 -13.08 -15.02
C PRO A 228 4.75 -11.69 -15.36
N MET A 229 3.45 -11.60 -15.59
CA MET A 229 2.77 -10.33 -15.85
C MET A 229 2.91 -9.36 -14.67
N TYR A 230 2.91 -9.89 -13.45
CA TYR A 230 3.08 -9.11 -12.22
C TYR A 230 4.36 -8.28 -12.22
N GLU A 231 5.51 -8.86 -12.55
CA GLU A 231 6.77 -8.10 -12.60
C GLU A 231 6.73 -7.01 -13.66
N GLN A 232 6.08 -7.26 -14.80
CA GLN A 232 5.88 -6.27 -15.85
C GLN A 232 4.97 -5.12 -15.38
N ILE A 233 3.92 -5.41 -14.62
CA ILE A 233 3.01 -4.42 -14.03
C ILE A 233 3.78 -3.52 -13.05
N TYR A 234 4.55 -4.09 -12.12
CA TYR A 234 5.31 -3.29 -11.15
C TYR A 234 6.53 -2.60 -11.76
N ALA A 235 7.08 -3.09 -12.88
CA ALA A 235 8.10 -2.35 -13.65
C ALA A 235 7.58 -0.99 -14.13
N LEU A 236 6.27 -0.81 -14.31
CA LEU A 236 5.65 0.45 -14.74
C LEU A 236 5.33 1.40 -13.57
N ALA A 237 5.32 0.94 -12.32
CA ALA A 237 4.82 1.73 -11.19
C ALA A 237 5.60 3.04 -10.99
N GLY A 238 6.91 2.95 -10.80
CA GLY A 238 7.79 4.10 -10.63
C GLY A 238 7.88 5.01 -11.85
N PRO A 239 8.14 4.47 -13.05
CA PRO A 239 8.14 5.28 -14.27
C PRO A 239 6.83 6.06 -14.44
N THR A 240 5.68 5.44 -14.27
CA THR A 240 4.38 6.11 -14.44
C THR A 240 4.16 7.21 -13.42
N GLN A 241 4.53 7.00 -12.15
CA GLN A 241 4.45 8.06 -11.13
C GLN A 241 5.43 9.20 -11.43
N THR A 242 6.61 8.89 -11.98
CA THR A 242 7.56 9.91 -12.46
C THR A 242 6.98 10.68 -13.64
N TYR A 243 6.27 10.01 -14.57
CA TYR A 243 5.57 10.65 -15.68
C TYR A 243 4.47 11.61 -15.20
N ARG A 244 3.70 11.26 -14.16
CA ARG A 244 2.74 12.19 -13.54
C ARG A 244 3.38 13.49 -13.10
N VAL A 245 4.61 13.42 -12.58
CA VAL A 245 5.35 14.59 -12.10
C VAL A 245 5.98 15.40 -13.23
N THR A 246 6.62 14.72 -14.19
CA THR A 246 7.53 15.36 -15.17
C THR A 246 6.97 15.48 -16.58
N GLY A 247 5.94 14.71 -16.92
CA GLY A 247 5.39 14.63 -18.28
C GLY A 247 6.38 14.10 -19.33
N ASP A 248 7.43 13.38 -18.95
CA ASP A 248 8.42 12.82 -19.89
C ASP A 248 7.77 11.81 -20.84
N LYS A 249 7.54 12.23 -22.09
CA LYS A 249 6.90 11.45 -23.15
C LYS A 249 7.59 10.12 -23.46
N ARG A 250 8.87 9.99 -23.13
CA ARG A 250 9.61 8.74 -23.33
C ARG A 250 9.12 7.65 -22.39
N ILE A 251 8.66 8.03 -21.20
CA ILE A 251 8.02 7.10 -20.26
C ILE A 251 6.66 6.66 -20.80
N ALA A 252 5.83 7.60 -21.25
CA ALA A 252 4.52 7.29 -21.85
C ALA A 252 4.66 6.30 -23.02
N SER A 253 5.66 6.52 -23.89
CA SER A 253 5.96 5.59 -24.99
C SER A 253 6.31 4.17 -24.52
N ASP A 254 7.03 4.04 -23.40
CA ASP A 254 7.39 2.73 -22.84
C ASP A 254 6.17 2.06 -22.19
N VAL A 255 5.36 2.82 -21.45
CA VAL A 255 4.09 2.34 -20.87
C VAL A 255 3.16 1.85 -21.97
N ASP A 256 2.94 2.63 -23.02
CA ASP A 256 2.08 2.25 -24.15
C ASP A 256 2.59 0.99 -24.86
N ALA A 257 3.92 0.82 -24.98
CA ALA A 257 4.51 -0.36 -25.59
C ALA A 257 4.41 -1.61 -24.70
N THR A 258 4.46 -1.45 -23.37
CA THR A 258 4.18 -2.54 -22.43
C THR A 258 2.69 -2.87 -22.36
N LEU A 259 1.78 -1.90 -22.51
CA LEU A 259 0.35 -2.18 -22.68
C LEU A 259 0.09 -3.03 -23.94
N ARG A 260 0.82 -2.79 -25.03
CA ARG A 260 0.76 -3.65 -26.22
C ARG A 260 1.26 -5.07 -25.95
N LEU A 261 2.28 -5.25 -25.10
CA LEU A 261 2.71 -6.58 -24.64
C LEU A 261 1.55 -7.31 -23.94
N PHE A 262 0.89 -6.64 -22.99
CA PHE A 262 -0.25 -7.21 -22.26
C PHE A 262 -1.38 -7.61 -23.20
N GLU A 263 -1.76 -6.72 -24.10
CA GLU A 263 -2.86 -6.97 -25.05
C GLU A 263 -2.54 -8.06 -26.08
N LYS A 264 -1.28 -8.19 -26.53
CA LYS A 264 -0.90 -9.17 -27.55
C LYS A 264 -0.67 -10.57 -26.97
N PHE A 265 -0.02 -10.67 -25.80
CA PHE A 265 0.55 -11.93 -25.33
C PHE A 265 -0.05 -12.44 -24.03
N PHE A 266 -0.57 -11.56 -23.16
CA PHE A 266 -1.16 -11.97 -21.88
C PHE A 266 -2.69 -12.02 -21.91
N ARG A 267 -3.33 -11.16 -22.71
CA ARG A 267 -4.79 -11.06 -22.74
C ARG A 267 -5.43 -12.33 -23.30
N ASP A 268 -6.40 -12.86 -22.56
CA ASP A 268 -7.30 -13.89 -23.09
C ASP A 268 -8.45 -13.22 -23.84
N HIS A 269 -8.31 -13.14 -25.17
CA HIS A 269 -9.34 -12.58 -26.05
C HIS A 269 -10.60 -13.44 -26.19
N ARG A 270 -10.57 -14.69 -25.69
CA ARG A 270 -11.71 -15.63 -25.78
C ARG A 270 -12.58 -15.61 -24.53
N ARG A 271 -11.98 -15.63 -23.34
CA ARG A 271 -12.72 -15.69 -22.06
C ARG A 271 -12.46 -14.50 -21.14
N GLY A 272 -11.73 -13.49 -21.59
CA GLY A 272 -11.46 -12.30 -20.80
C GLY A 272 -10.38 -12.51 -19.73
N GLY A 273 -9.99 -11.39 -19.10
CA GLY A 273 -8.86 -11.31 -18.18
C GLY A 273 -7.50 -11.48 -18.87
N TYR A 274 -6.49 -11.76 -18.05
CA TYR A 274 -5.11 -11.91 -18.48
C TYR A 274 -4.49 -13.14 -17.84
N TYR A 275 -3.74 -13.90 -18.62
CA TYR A 275 -2.89 -14.95 -18.10
C TYR A 275 -1.78 -14.34 -17.23
N SER A 276 -1.35 -15.10 -16.24
CA SER A 276 -0.36 -14.68 -15.26
C SER A 276 1.07 -14.71 -15.78
N HIS A 277 1.34 -15.53 -16.79
CA HIS A 277 2.68 -15.80 -17.29
C HIS A 277 2.68 -16.02 -18.79
N VAL A 278 3.81 -15.71 -19.43
CA VAL A 278 4.12 -16.13 -20.80
C VAL A 278 5.50 -16.78 -20.87
N ASP A 279 5.66 -17.71 -21.80
CA ASP A 279 6.96 -18.32 -22.08
C ASP A 279 7.97 -17.27 -22.57
N PRO A 280 9.22 -17.29 -22.08
CA PRO A 280 10.23 -16.29 -22.40
C PRO A 280 10.64 -16.23 -23.88
N ILE A 281 10.42 -17.27 -24.68
CA ILE A 281 10.89 -17.35 -26.06
C ILE A 281 9.76 -17.02 -27.04
N LEU A 282 8.61 -17.66 -26.87
CA LEU A 282 7.47 -17.56 -27.78
C LEU A 282 6.41 -16.58 -27.30
N LEU A 283 6.56 -16.02 -26.09
CA LEU A 283 5.59 -15.13 -25.44
C LEU A 283 4.19 -15.75 -25.41
N ASN A 284 4.12 -17.06 -25.22
CA ASN A 284 2.88 -17.83 -25.27
C ASN A 284 2.47 -18.29 -23.85
N PRO A 285 1.28 -17.91 -23.36
CA PRO A 285 0.78 -18.33 -22.04
C PRO A 285 0.40 -19.82 -21.98
N HIS A 286 0.31 -20.49 -23.13
CA HIS A 286 -0.07 -21.90 -23.24
C HIS A 286 1.11 -22.84 -23.44
N HIS A 287 2.35 -22.35 -23.42
CA HIS A 287 3.50 -23.19 -23.68
C HIS A 287 3.82 -24.11 -22.49
N ASP A 288 4.24 -25.35 -22.77
CA ASP A 288 4.48 -26.38 -21.75
C ASP A 288 5.65 -26.04 -20.80
N SER A 289 6.56 -25.15 -21.21
CA SER A 289 7.68 -24.68 -20.36
C SER A 289 7.21 -24.00 -19.07
N LEU A 290 6.00 -23.45 -19.07
CA LEU A 290 5.43 -22.76 -17.91
C LEU A 290 5.02 -23.72 -16.79
N GLY A 291 4.97 -25.03 -17.05
CA GLY A 291 4.61 -26.04 -16.05
C GLY A 291 3.32 -25.68 -15.30
N PRO A 292 3.36 -25.52 -13.96
CA PRO A 292 2.18 -25.19 -13.16
C PRO A 292 1.53 -23.85 -13.50
N ASN A 293 2.26 -22.92 -14.13
CA ASN A 293 1.75 -21.60 -14.53
C ASN A 293 1.06 -21.58 -15.90
N GLN A 294 1.12 -22.68 -16.65
CA GLN A 294 0.53 -22.77 -17.98
C GLN A 294 -0.96 -22.41 -17.95
N SER A 295 -1.34 -21.41 -18.74
CA SER A 295 -2.72 -20.93 -18.89
C SER A 295 -3.43 -20.58 -17.56
N ARG A 296 -2.70 -20.10 -16.55
CA ARG A 296 -3.26 -19.66 -15.26
C ARG A 296 -3.58 -18.18 -15.25
N LYS A 297 -4.64 -17.79 -14.56
CA LYS A 297 -5.05 -16.40 -14.29
C LYS A 297 -5.08 -16.17 -12.79
N ASN A 298 -4.84 -14.96 -12.32
CA ASN A 298 -4.87 -14.67 -10.88
C ASN A 298 -5.19 -13.20 -10.59
N TRP A 299 -5.35 -12.86 -9.30
CA TRP A 299 -5.49 -11.47 -8.84
C TRP A 299 -4.40 -10.56 -9.42
N ASN A 300 -3.13 -11.00 -9.37
CA ASN A 300 -1.99 -10.20 -9.80
C ASN A 300 -2.01 -9.85 -11.29
N SER A 301 -2.51 -10.73 -12.16
CA SER A 301 -2.60 -10.47 -13.60
C SER A 301 -3.82 -9.64 -14.01
N VAL A 302 -4.83 -9.55 -13.14
CA VAL A 302 -6.08 -8.84 -13.43
C VAL A 302 -6.15 -7.51 -12.68
N GLY A 303 -6.06 -7.55 -11.35
CA GLY A 303 -6.34 -6.41 -10.48
C GLY A 303 -5.14 -5.48 -10.25
N ASP A 304 -3.91 -5.99 -10.22
CA ASP A 304 -2.74 -5.18 -9.86
C ASP A 304 -2.40 -4.09 -10.90
N HIS A 305 -2.97 -4.18 -12.10
CA HIS A 305 -2.94 -3.08 -13.08
C HIS A 305 -3.38 -1.74 -12.47
N ALA A 306 -4.48 -1.76 -11.71
CA ALA A 306 -5.11 -0.56 -11.19
C ALA A 306 -4.21 0.24 -10.23
N PRO A 307 -3.78 -0.31 -9.08
CA PRO A 307 -2.95 0.43 -8.13
C PRO A 307 -1.54 0.71 -8.67
N ALA A 308 -0.93 -0.24 -9.38
CA ALA A 308 0.49 -0.14 -9.71
C ALA A 308 0.79 1.00 -10.69
N TYR A 309 0.01 1.14 -11.76
CA TYR A 309 0.30 2.16 -12.78
C TYR A 309 -0.93 2.70 -13.52
N LEU A 310 -1.96 1.88 -13.77
CA LEU A 310 -2.97 2.22 -14.77
C LEU A 310 -3.87 3.40 -14.34
N ILE A 311 -4.22 3.48 -13.05
CA ILE A 311 -4.89 4.66 -12.48
C ILE A 311 -4.01 5.90 -12.64
N ASN A 312 -2.73 5.80 -12.26
CA ASN A 312 -1.79 6.91 -12.36
C ASN A 312 -1.57 7.36 -13.81
N TYR A 313 -1.56 6.42 -14.76
CA TYR A 313 -1.40 6.73 -16.17
C TYR A 313 -2.65 7.41 -16.74
N PHE A 314 -3.84 6.91 -16.40
CA PHE A 314 -5.10 7.58 -16.75
C PHE A 314 -5.17 8.99 -16.17
N LEU A 315 -4.80 9.19 -14.90
CA LEU A 315 -4.76 10.52 -14.28
C LEU A 315 -3.79 11.47 -15.00
N ALA A 316 -2.68 10.95 -15.53
CA ALA A 316 -1.70 11.75 -16.25
C ALA A 316 -2.16 12.14 -17.67
N THR A 317 -2.84 11.23 -18.38
CA THR A 317 -3.15 11.39 -19.81
C THR A 317 -4.59 11.81 -20.08
N GLY A 318 -5.54 11.41 -19.23
CA GLY A 318 -6.97 11.49 -19.47
C GLY A 318 -7.45 10.63 -20.65
N ASP A 319 -6.67 9.64 -21.06
CA ASP A 319 -7.02 8.78 -22.19
C ASP A 319 -8.01 7.69 -21.79
N GLU A 320 -9.20 7.76 -22.38
CA GLU A 320 -10.34 6.87 -22.08
C GLU A 320 -10.02 5.39 -22.28
N ARG A 321 -9.07 5.03 -23.14
CA ARG A 321 -8.64 3.64 -23.37
C ARG A 321 -8.12 2.98 -22.10
N HIS A 322 -7.48 3.76 -21.22
CA HIS A 322 -6.98 3.25 -19.95
C HIS A 322 -8.10 3.01 -18.96
N LEU A 323 -9.11 3.89 -18.95
CA LEU A 323 -10.31 3.74 -18.12
C LEU A 323 -11.17 2.55 -18.59
N GLU A 324 -11.26 2.31 -19.90
CA GLU A 324 -11.88 1.10 -20.46
C GLU A 324 -11.14 -0.19 -20.07
N MET A 325 -9.80 -0.17 -20.01
CA MET A 325 -9.02 -1.29 -19.51
C MET A 325 -9.28 -1.53 -18.02
N LEU A 326 -9.31 -0.47 -17.20
CA LEU A 326 -9.68 -0.56 -15.78
C LEU A 326 -11.08 -1.17 -15.61
N GLU A 327 -12.08 -0.66 -16.32
CA GLU A 327 -13.45 -1.17 -16.26
C GLU A 327 -13.50 -2.67 -16.60
N ARG A 328 -12.80 -3.10 -17.67
CA ARG A 328 -12.72 -4.51 -18.03
C ARG A 328 -12.10 -5.37 -16.93
N THR A 329 -11.05 -4.89 -16.26
CA THR A 329 -10.43 -5.62 -15.15
C THR A 329 -11.37 -5.73 -13.94
N PHE A 330 -12.12 -4.68 -13.61
CA PHE A 330 -13.06 -4.70 -12.49
C PHE A 330 -14.33 -5.50 -12.77
N ASP A 331 -14.85 -5.45 -14.00
CA ASP A 331 -15.93 -6.34 -14.44
C ASP A 331 -15.51 -7.81 -14.31
N THR A 332 -14.29 -8.14 -14.73
CA THR A 332 -13.72 -9.49 -14.58
C THR A 332 -13.63 -9.91 -13.10
N ILE A 333 -13.20 -8.99 -12.22
CA ILE A 333 -13.11 -9.26 -10.77
C ILE A 333 -14.50 -9.58 -10.20
N VAL A 334 -15.49 -8.73 -10.48
CA VAL A 334 -16.86 -8.90 -9.98
C VAL A 334 -17.50 -10.19 -10.49
N GLU A 335 -17.21 -10.57 -11.73
CA GLU A 335 -17.76 -11.78 -12.35
C GLU A 335 -17.17 -13.07 -11.76
N HIS A 336 -15.85 -13.12 -11.56
CA HIS A 336 -15.15 -14.39 -11.31
C HIS A 336 -14.60 -14.57 -9.90
N PHE A 337 -14.36 -13.50 -9.14
CA PHE A 337 -13.66 -13.59 -7.85
C PHE A 337 -14.57 -13.95 -6.66
N PRO A 338 -15.84 -13.54 -6.59
CA PRO A 338 -16.71 -13.93 -5.49
C PRO A 338 -16.88 -15.46 -5.39
N GLU A 339 -16.76 -16.00 -4.19
CA GLU A 339 -16.99 -17.42 -3.88
C GLU A 339 -18.17 -17.52 -2.90
N PRO A 340 -19.40 -17.83 -3.35
CA PRO A 340 -20.59 -17.80 -2.47
C PRO A 340 -20.50 -18.68 -1.21
N SER A 341 -19.64 -19.70 -1.22
CA SER A 341 -19.45 -20.61 -0.07
C SER A 341 -18.35 -20.15 0.91
N SER A 342 -17.65 -19.05 0.64
CA SER A 342 -16.59 -18.48 1.47
C SER A 342 -16.81 -16.97 1.65
N PRO A 343 -16.47 -16.40 2.81
CA PRO A 343 -16.45 -14.94 2.95
C PRO A 343 -15.29 -14.27 2.20
N PHE A 344 -14.33 -15.04 1.67
CA PHE A 344 -13.17 -14.54 0.96
C PHE A 344 -13.31 -14.75 -0.55
N VAL A 345 -12.76 -13.82 -1.34
CA VAL A 345 -12.66 -13.99 -2.80
C VAL A 345 -11.70 -15.11 -3.20
N ASN A 346 -11.94 -15.77 -4.34
CA ASN A 346 -10.91 -16.57 -4.99
C ASN A 346 -9.94 -15.67 -5.78
N GLU A 347 -8.70 -16.11 -5.90
CA GLU A 347 -7.59 -15.30 -6.42
C GLU A 347 -6.78 -16.02 -7.50
N ARG A 348 -7.06 -17.32 -7.74
CA ARG A 348 -6.29 -18.19 -8.63
C ARG A 348 -7.28 -18.99 -9.48
N PHE A 349 -7.05 -18.99 -10.79
CA PHE A 349 -7.97 -19.57 -11.74
C PHE A 349 -7.25 -20.34 -12.85
N HIS A 350 -7.90 -21.39 -13.31
CA HIS A 350 -7.58 -22.05 -14.56
C HIS A 350 -8.01 -21.21 -15.77
N ASP A 351 -7.65 -21.68 -16.95
CA ASP A 351 -7.96 -21.04 -18.24
C ASP A 351 -9.46 -20.72 -18.41
N ASP A 352 -10.33 -21.56 -17.87
CA ASP A 352 -11.79 -21.45 -17.96
C ASP A 352 -12.46 -20.71 -16.81
N TRP A 353 -11.67 -20.02 -15.97
CA TRP A 353 -12.13 -19.36 -14.74
C TRP A 353 -12.60 -20.29 -13.63
N SER A 354 -12.42 -21.61 -13.75
CA SER A 354 -12.57 -22.50 -12.60
C SER A 354 -11.47 -22.25 -11.57
N HIS A 355 -11.80 -22.35 -10.28
CA HIS A 355 -10.90 -22.05 -9.18
C HIS A 355 -9.69 -23.02 -9.14
N ASP A 356 -8.47 -22.49 -9.08
CA ASP A 356 -7.24 -23.26 -8.90
C ASP A 356 -6.88 -23.36 -7.41
N LEU A 357 -7.45 -24.38 -6.75
CA LEU A 357 -7.36 -24.60 -5.31
C LEU A 357 -6.08 -25.34 -4.85
N ALA A 358 -5.18 -25.69 -5.78
CA ALA A 358 -3.99 -26.49 -5.50
C ALA A 358 -2.67 -25.78 -5.85
N HIS A 359 -2.73 -24.48 -6.13
CA HIS A 359 -1.60 -23.70 -6.64
C HIS A 359 -0.55 -23.40 -5.56
N SER A 360 0.63 -24.01 -5.67
CA SER A 360 1.85 -23.75 -4.88
C SER A 360 1.61 -23.53 -3.38
N TRP A 361 2.13 -22.47 -2.77
CA TRP A 361 1.94 -22.19 -1.34
C TRP A 361 0.53 -21.73 -1.02
N GLN A 362 -0.17 -21.12 -1.98
CA GLN A 362 -1.48 -20.51 -1.76
C GLN A 362 -2.55 -21.58 -1.55
N GLN A 363 -2.53 -22.68 -2.32
CA GLN A 363 -3.55 -23.74 -2.20
C GLN A 363 -4.97 -23.13 -2.13
N ASP A 364 -5.85 -23.68 -1.29
CA ASP A 364 -7.16 -23.08 -0.99
C ASP A 364 -7.14 -22.14 0.22
N ARG A 365 -6.20 -21.18 0.20
CA ARG A 365 -6.03 -20.20 1.27
C ARG A 365 -6.32 -18.80 0.77
N ALA A 366 -6.91 -17.99 1.65
CA ALA A 366 -7.27 -16.61 1.41
C ALA A 366 -6.17 -15.67 1.93
N VAL A 367 -5.77 -14.73 1.08
CA VAL A 367 -4.92 -13.61 1.49
C VAL A 367 -5.83 -12.48 1.97
N VAL A 368 -5.79 -12.18 3.27
CA VAL A 368 -6.73 -11.21 3.88
C VAL A 368 -6.59 -9.83 3.25
N GLY A 369 -5.35 -9.41 2.98
CA GLY A 369 -5.08 -8.11 2.36
C GLY A 369 -5.71 -7.96 0.99
N HIS A 370 -5.64 -9.00 0.14
CA HIS A 370 -6.17 -8.93 -1.23
C HIS A 370 -7.68 -8.67 -1.27
N ASN A 371 -8.45 -9.16 -0.31
CA ASN A 371 -9.87 -8.85 -0.18
C ASN A 371 -10.09 -7.34 0.04
N LEU A 372 -9.29 -6.71 0.90
CA LEU A 372 -9.37 -5.27 1.16
C LEU A 372 -8.77 -4.44 0.01
N LYS A 373 -7.72 -4.95 -0.66
CA LYS A 373 -7.18 -4.37 -1.89
C LYS A 373 -8.25 -4.32 -3.00
N ILE A 374 -9.02 -5.40 -3.17
CA ILE A 374 -10.15 -5.47 -4.09
C ILE A 374 -11.20 -4.42 -3.73
N ALA A 375 -11.66 -4.39 -2.48
CA ALA A 375 -12.67 -3.43 -2.02
C ALA A 375 -12.22 -1.98 -2.27
N TRP A 376 -10.98 -1.65 -1.91
CA TRP A 376 -10.38 -0.33 -2.14
C TRP A 376 -10.37 0.06 -3.63
N ASN A 377 -9.95 -0.85 -4.50
CA ASN A 377 -9.84 -0.57 -5.94
C ASN A 377 -11.20 -0.50 -6.64
N LEU A 378 -12.17 -1.32 -6.23
CA LEU A 378 -13.53 -1.26 -6.71
C LEU A 378 -14.18 0.09 -6.38
N MET A 379 -13.95 0.63 -5.18
CA MET A 379 -14.46 1.96 -4.83
C MET A 379 -13.83 3.06 -5.69
N ARG A 380 -12.51 3.02 -5.92
CA ARG A 380 -11.85 3.97 -6.86
C ARG A 380 -12.49 3.95 -8.24
N MET A 381 -12.82 2.76 -8.76
CA MET A 381 -13.50 2.65 -10.05
C MET A 381 -14.96 3.12 -9.98
N HIS A 382 -15.68 2.74 -8.92
CA HIS A 382 -17.07 3.14 -8.69
C HIS A 382 -17.21 4.67 -8.64
N GLY A 383 -16.26 5.38 -8.03
CA GLY A 383 -16.22 6.83 -8.02
C GLY A 383 -16.26 7.46 -9.41
N VAL A 384 -15.67 6.82 -10.43
CA VAL A 384 -15.56 7.38 -11.79
C VAL A 384 -16.56 6.79 -12.78
N ARG A 385 -16.76 5.46 -12.75
CA ARG A 385 -17.80 4.75 -13.50
C ARG A 385 -18.65 3.93 -12.52
N PRO A 386 -19.70 4.54 -11.93
CA PRO A 386 -20.52 3.87 -10.94
C PRO A 386 -21.19 2.62 -11.50
N LYS A 387 -21.01 1.49 -10.81
CA LYS A 387 -21.79 0.26 -10.98
C LYS A 387 -22.16 -0.28 -9.61
N ASP A 388 -23.41 -0.69 -9.44
CA ASP A 388 -23.91 -1.25 -8.18
C ASP A 388 -23.08 -2.46 -7.75
N ALA A 389 -22.74 -3.35 -8.69
CA ALA A 389 -21.96 -4.55 -8.41
C ALA A 389 -20.54 -4.25 -7.86
N TYR A 390 -19.94 -3.10 -8.20
CA TYR A 390 -18.64 -2.69 -7.64
C TYR A 390 -18.78 -2.35 -6.17
N GLN A 391 -19.79 -1.52 -5.85
CA GLN A 391 -20.06 -1.09 -4.49
C GLN A 391 -20.52 -2.28 -3.64
N GLU A 392 -21.43 -3.12 -4.15
CA GLU A 392 -21.95 -4.29 -3.45
C GLU A 392 -20.84 -5.25 -3.01
N LEU A 393 -19.90 -5.57 -3.92
CA LEU A 393 -18.76 -6.43 -3.60
C LEU A 393 -17.79 -5.75 -2.62
N ALA A 394 -17.45 -4.48 -2.85
CA ALA A 394 -16.56 -3.74 -1.95
C ALA A 394 -17.12 -3.66 -0.52
N GLU A 395 -18.40 -3.33 -0.38
CA GLU A 395 -19.08 -3.27 0.91
C GLU A 395 -19.24 -4.65 1.56
N HIS A 396 -19.53 -5.70 0.77
CA HIS A 396 -19.60 -7.07 1.27
C HIS A 396 -18.27 -7.50 1.91
N LEU A 397 -17.16 -7.26 1.22
CA LEU A 397 -15.82 -7.53 1.75
C LEU A 397 -15.54 -6.66 2.97
N ALA A 398 -15.78 -5.35 2.89
CA ALA A 398 -15.50 -4.43 4.00
C ALA A 398 -16.31 -4.74 5.28
N ARG A 399 -17.54 -5.26 5.16
CA ARG A 399 -18.36 -5.69 6.32
C ARG A 399 -17.92 -7.03 6.90
N THR A 400 -17.46 -7.95 6.06
CA THR A 400 -17.17 -9.33 6.46
C THR A 400 -15.75 -9.48 7.01
N MET A 401 -14.78 -8.81 6.38
CA MET A 401 -13.35 -8.95 6.69
C MET A 401 -12.98 -8.68 8.16
N PRO A 402 -13.53 -7.69 8.89
CA PRO A 402 -13.13 -7.46 10.28
C PRO A 402 -13.26 -8.71 11.15
N ALA A 403 -14.42 -9.37 11.12
CA ALA A 403 -14.70 -10.49 12.03
C ALA A 403 -13.77 -11.71 11.84
N ILE A 404 -13.20 -11.87 10.64
CA ILE A 404 -12.48 -13.09 10.24
C ILE A 404 -11.02 -12.86 9.81
N GLY A 405 -10.68 -11.63 9.47
CA GLY A 405 -9.37 -11.24 8.92
C GLY A 405 -8.57 -10.30 9.81
N SER A 406 -9.20 -9.56 10.73
CA SER A 406 -8.49 -8.73 11.70
C SER A 406 -8.41 -9.35 13.08
N ASP A 407 -7.35 -9.00 13.82
CA ASP A 407 -7.19 -9.37 15.20
C ASP A 407 -8.08 -8.50 16.10
N GLN A 408 -9.26 -9.03 16.43
CA GLN A 408 -10.27 -8.34 17.22
C GLN A 408 -9.81 -7.99 18.66
N GLN A 409 -8.72 -8.57 19.15
CA GLN A 409 -8.19 -8.25 20.47
C GLN A 409 -7.03 -7.26 20.40
N ARG A 410 -6.08 -7.47 19.48
CA ARG A 410 -4.80 -6.75 19.47
C ARG A 410 -4.75 -5.63 18.42
N GLY A 411 -5.71 -5.61 17.51
CA GLY A 411 -5.71 -4.75 16.33
C GLY A 411 -4.82 -5.29 15.21
N GLY A 412 -4.94 -4.68 14.02
CA GLY A 412 -4.23 -5.09 12.82
C GLY A 412 -4.84 -6.32 12.12
N TRP A 413 -4.30 -6.63 10.96
CA TRP A 413 -4.83 -7.60 10.01
C TRP A 413 -3.87 -8.77 9.82
N TYR A 414 -4.41 -9.99 9.87
CA TYR A 414 -3.64 -11.22 9.70
C TYR A 414 -3.20 -11.43 8.25
N ASP A 415 -2.23 -12.32 8.08
CA ASP A 415 -1.62 -12.62 6.78
C ASP A 415 -2.52 -13.51 5.89
N VAL A 416 -2.32 -14.83 5.98
CA VAL A 416 -3.02 -15.83 5.18
C VAL A 416 -3.78 -16.80 6.10
N VAL A 417 -5.02 -17.09 5.73
CA VAL A 417 -5.89 -18.03 6.43
C VAL A 417 -6.43 -19.10 5.48
N GLU A 418 -6.77 -20.28 6.01
CA GLU A 418 -7.56 -21.26 5.28
C GLU A 418 -8.89 -20.64 4.85
N ARG A 419 -9.33 -20.88 3.61
CA ARG A 419 -10.51 -20.20 3.03
C ARG A 419 -11.84 -20.67 3.62
N HIS A 420 -11.85 -21.89 4.18
CA HIS A 420 -13.03 -22.54 4.74
C HIS A 420 -12.81 -22.99 6.18
N LEU A 421 -13.90 -22.99 6.96
CA LEU A 421 -13.95 -23.66 8.25
C LEU A 421 -14.15 -25.16 8.02
N ALA A 422 -13.29 -25.99 8.63
CA ALA A 422 -13.56 -27.42 8.68
C ALA A 422 -14.67 -27.74 9.70
N GLU A 423 -15.24 -28.95 9.63
CA GLU A 423 -16.28 -29.39 10.56
C GLU A 423 -15.84 -29.22 12.02
N GLY A 424 -16.70 -28.57 12.82
CA GLY A 424 -16.44 -28.28 14.23
C GLY A 424 -15.45 -27.12 14.50
N GLN A 425 -14.96 -26.42 13.48
CA GLN A 425 -14.11 -25.25 13.67
C GLN A 425 -14.94 -23.96 13.82
N GLU A 426 -14.56 -23.15 14.80
CA GLU A 426 -15.13 -21.82 15.03
C GLU A 426 -14.25 -20.69 14.47
N TRP A 427 -13.00 -21.00 14.11
CA TRP A 427 -12.00 -20.03 13.66
C TRP A 427 -11.32 -20.51 12.38
N TYR A 428 -11.16 -19.59 11.41
CA TYR A 428 -10.32 -19.81 10.24
C TYR A 428 -8.88 -20.02 10.70
N ARG A 429 -8.24 -21.07 10.18
CA ARG A 429 -6.89 -21.43 10.60
C ARG A 429 -5.87 -20.56 9.88
N PHE A 430 -4.88 -20.05 10.62
CA PHE A 430 -3.73 -19.41 10.00
C PHE A 430 -2.95 -20.43 9.17
N ALA A 431 -2.51 -20.04 7.97
CA ALA A 431 -1.75 -20.93 7.10
C ALA A 431 -0.42 -21.36 7.75
N TRP A 432 0.25 -20.43 8.42
CA TRP A 432 1.56 -20.69 9.07
C TRP A 432 1.73 -19.98 10.42
N HIS A 433 1.19 -18.77 10.56
CA HIS A 433 1.42 -17.90 11.72
C HIS A 433 0.36 -16.81 11.84
N ASP A 434 0.31 -16.14 12.99
CA ASP A 434 -0.57 -15.02 13.32
C ASP A 434 0.10 -13.63 13.17
N ARG A 435 1.28 -13.60 12.53
CA ARG A 435 2.01 -12.35 12.21
C ARG A 435 1.21 -11.47 11.25
N LYS A 436 1.59 -10.20 11.22
CA LYS A 436 0.90 -9.15 10.47
C LYS A 436 1.90 -8.43 9.60
N ALA A 437 1.63 -8.36 8.30
CA ALA A 437 2.48 -7.73 7.30
C ALA A 437 2.08 -6.28 7.04
N TRP A 438 3.08 -5.42 6.85
CA TRP A 438 2.89 -3.97 6.67
C TRP A 438 1.98 -3.64 5.48
N TRP A 439 2.14 -4.36 4.37
CA TRP A 439 1.42 -4.12 3.11
C TRP A 439 -0.08 -4.46 3.21
N GLN A 440 -0.45 -5.42 4.07
CA GLN A 440 -1.87 -5.72 4.30
C GLN A 440 -2.53 -4.68 5.19
N GLN A 441 -1.77 -4.06 6.10
CA GLN A 441 -2.29 -2.97 6.91
C GLN A 441 -2.61 -1.75 6.04
N GLU A 442 -1.74 -1.44 5.07
CA GLU A 442 -2.02 -0.41 4.07
C GLU A 442 -3.35 -0.66 3.37
N GLN A 443 -3.54 -1.86 2.83
CA GLN A 443 -4.74 -2.18 2.06
C GLN A 443 -6.01 -2.03 2.89
N ALA A 444 -5.96 -2.41 4.16
CA ALA A 444 -7.06 -2.16 5.08
C ALA A 444 -7.31 -0.66 5.31
N ILE A 445 -6.26 0.10 5.64
CA ILE A 445 -6.37 1.54 5.90
C ILE A 445 -6.98 2.25 4.69
N LEU A 446 -6.44 2.00 3.49
CA LEU A 446 -6.90 2.67 2.26
C LEU A 446 -8.32 2.25 1.86
N ALA A 447 -8.67 0.96 2.01
CA ALA A 447 -10.03 0.49 1.77
C ALA A 447 -11.06 1.20 2.66
N TYR A 448 -10.83 1.23 3.96
CA TYR A 448 -11.78 1.83 4.88
C TYR A 448 -11.81 3.36 4.79
N LEU A 449 -10.69 4.02 4.50
CA LEU A 449 -10.66 5.47 4.26
C LEU A 449 -11.47 5.86 3.02
N ILE A 450 -11.31 5.17 1.89
CA ILE A 450 -12.07 5.50 0.68
C ILE A 450 -13.56 5.20 0.88
N ILE A 451 -13.92 4.05 1.44
CA ILE A 451 -15.32 3.67 1.68
C ILE A 451 -15.99 4.71 2.61
N ALA A 452 -15.33 5.08 3.71
CA ALA A 452 -15.83 6.10 4.61
C ALA A 452 -15.95 7.48 3.94
N GLY A 453 -15.01 7.83 3.06
CA GLY A 453 -14.99 9.09 2.34
C GLY A 453 -16.07 9.21 1.25
N GLU A 454 -16.43 8.10 0.61
CA GLU A 454 -17.42 8.05 -0.47
C GLU A 454 -18.83 7.76 0.02
N LEU A 455 -19.00 6.73 0.85
CA LEU A 455 -20.32 6.25 1.31
C LEU A 455 -20.69 6.81 2.69
N GLY A 456 -19.75 7.41 3.42
CA GLY A 456 -19.94 7.79 4.82
C GLY A 456 -19.86 6.59 5.76
N GLY A 457 -20.53 6.67 6.91
CA GLY A 457 -20.59 5.58 7.89
C GLY A 457 -19.49 5.64 8.96
N ALA A 458 -19.91 5.85 10.20
CA ALA A 458 -18.99 5.93 11.35
C ALA A 458 -18.25 4.61 11.60
N GLU A 459 -18.83 3.47 11.21
CA GLU A 459 -18.19 2.16 11.35
C GLU A 459 -16.99 1.98 10.43
N TYR A 460 -17.06 2.44 9.18
CA TYR A 460 -15.94 2.35 8.25
C TYR A 460 -14.80 3.27 8.67
N LEU A 461 -15.11 4.50 9.08
CA LEU A 461 -14.11 5.40 9.61
C LEU A 461 -13.46 4.84 10.89
N GLU A 462 -14.23 4.16 11.74
CA GLU A 462 -13.69 3.47 12.89
C GLU A 462 -12.70 2.36 12.47
N GLN A 463 -13.06 1.50 11.52
CA GLN A 463 -12.15 0.46 11.02
C GLN A 463 -10.86 1.07 10.45
N ALA A 464 -10.95 2.18 9.72
CA ALA A 464 -9.78 2.90 9.20
C ALA A 464 -8.87 3.38 10.35
N ARG A 465 -9.45 3.97 11.40
CA ARG A 465 -8.74 4.44 12.59
C ARG A 465 -8.09 3.31 13.38
N GLN A 466 -8.75 2.16 13.48
CA GLN A 466 -8.21 0.97 14.14
C GLN A 466 -6.98 0.44 13.39
N ALA A 467 -7.08 0.28 12.07
CA ALA A 467 -5.98 -0.17 11.24
C ALA A 467 -4.81 0.83 11.26
N ALA A 468 -5.09 2.13 11.12
CA ALA A 468 -4.08 3.19 11.16
C ALA A 468 -3.42 3.30 12.55
N GLY A 469 -4.20 3.16 13.63
CA GLY A 469 -3.69 3.13 15.00
C GLY A 469 -2.70 1.99 15.21
N PHE A 470 -3.04 0.77 14.76
CA PHE A 470 -2.15 -0.39 14.86
C PHE A 470 -0.88 -0.19 14.02
N TYR A 471 -1.02 0.25 12.77
CA TYR A 471 0.12 0.51 11.89
C TYR A 471 1.11 1.48 12.53
N ASN A 472 0.63 2.65 12.94
CA ASN A 472 1.49 3.70 13.48
C ASN A 472 2.08 3.33 14.85
N ALA A 473 1.42 2.47 15.64
CA ALA A 473 1.93 2.06 16.94
C ALA A 473 3.04 1.01 16.87
N PHE A 474 3.04 0.16 15.83
CA PHE A 474 3.85 -1.07 15.84
C PHE A 474 4.74 -1.27 14.62
N PHE A 475 4.45 -0.66 13.46
CA PHE A 475 5.26 -0.87 12.25
C PHE A 475 6.37 0.17 12.07
N LEU A 476 6.23 1.36 12.65
CA LEU A 476 7.25 2.40 12.54
C LEU A 476 8.50 1.99 13.32
N ASP A 477 9.65 1.99 12.67
CA ASP A 477 10.93 1.69 13.29
C ASP A 477 11.59 3.01 13.71
N HIS A 478 11.32 3.45 14.94
CA HIS A 478 11.81 4.73 15.45
C HIS A 478 13.32 4.73 15.75
N ASP A 479 13.98 3.56 15.71
CA ASP A 479 15.42 3.44 16.00
C ASP A 479 16.24 3.53 14.71
N GLU A 480 15.86 2.76 13.67
CA GLU A 480 16.61 2.68 12.41
C GLU A 480 15.96 3.47 11.25
N GLY A 481 14.66 3.75 11.35
CA GLY A 481 13.85 4.39 10.31
C GLY A 481 13.09 3.42 9.40
N ALA A 482 12.23 3.99 8.55
CA ALA A 482 11.26 3.25 7.74
C ALA A 482 10.34 2.35 8.59
N VAL A 483 9.87 1.23 8.03
CA VAL A 483 8.91 0.34 8.71
C VAL A 483 9.41 -1.09 8.79
N TYR A 484 8.92 -1.85 9.77
CA TYR A 484 9.16 -3.30 9.84
C TYR A 484 8.39 -4.03 8.74
N PHE A 485 8.93 -5.14 8.25
CA PHE A 485 8.22 -6.02 7.32
C PHE A 485 7.04 -6.69 8.04
N ASN A 486 7.32 -7.41 9.13
CA ASN A 486 6.31 -8.10 9.92
C ASN A 486 6.39 -7.71 11.40
N VAL A 487 5.23 -7.71 12.05
CA VAL A 487 5.12 -7.73 13.51
C VAL A 487 4.45 -9.04 13.95
N LEU A 488 4.78 -9.49 15.15
CA LEU A 488 4.05 -10.55 15.85
C LEU A 488 2.61 -10.08 16.12
N ALA A 489 1.70 -11.03 16.46
CA ALA A 489 0.32 -10.70 16.76
C ALA A 489 0.18 -9.60 17.84
N ASN A 490 1.06 -9.57 18.84
CA ASN A 490 1.08 -8.57 19.91
C ASN A 490 1.69 -7.21 19.50
N GLY A 491 2.16 -7.04 18.27
CA GLY A 491 2.75 -5.80 17.76
C GLY A 491 4.27 -5.68 17.94
N LEU A 492 4.95 -6.67 18.52
CA LEU A 492 6.41 -6.65 18.59
C LEU A 492 7.05 -6.93 17.21
N PRO A 493 8.15 -6.26 16.84
CA PRO A 493 8.82 -6.48 15.56
C PRO A 493 9.28 -7.94 15.37
N TYR A 494 9.04 -8.50 14.19
CA TYR A 494 9.56 -9.81 13.81
C TYR A 494 10.82 -9.64 12.96
N LEU A 495 11.98 -10.09 13.47
CA LEU A 495 13.29 -9.78 12.87
C LEU A 495 14.11 -11.04 12.50
N LEU A 496 13.46 -12.06 11.93
CA LEU A 496 14.13 -13.27 11.44
C LEU A 496 14.08 -13.38 9.91
N GLY A 497 15.04 -14.12 9.34
CA GLY A 497 15.05 -14.45 7.91
C GLY A 497 15.14 -13.23 6.99
N THR A 498 14.38 -13.24 5.90
CA THR A 498 14.24 -12.13 4.95
C THR A 498 13.32 -11.02 5.46
N GLU A 499 12.45 -11.34 6.43
CA GLU A 499 11.43 -10.44 6.99
C GLU A 499 12.01 -9.44 8.00
N ARG A 500 13.33 -9.44 8.22
CA ARG A 500 14.04 -8.38 8.96
C ARG A 500 14.58 -7.26 8.07
N PHE A 501 14.55 -7.45 6.76
CA PHE A 501 15.19 -6.55 5.81
C PHE A 501 14.28 -5.36 5.49
N LYS A 502 14.91 -4.20 5.26
CA LYS A 502 14.23 -2.97 4.78
C LYS A 502 14.20 -2.90 3.26
N GLY A 503 14.88 -3.83 2.58
CA GLY A 503 14.86 -3.99 1.15
C GLY A 503 15.00 -5.47 0.82
N SER A 504 14.15 -5.99 -0.05
CA SER A 504 14.17 -7.36 -0.56
C SER A 504 13.34 -7.44 -1.85
N HIS A 505 13.29 -8.60 -2.49
CA HIS A 505 12.37 -8.84 -3.61
C HIS A 505 10.92 -8.41 -3.28
N SER A 506 10.48 -8.68 -2.04
CA SER A 506 9.12 -8.36 -1.59
C SER A 506 8.97 -6.97 -0.97
N MET A 507 10.06 -6.27 -0.64
CA MET A 507 9.99 -4.99 0.08
C MET A 507 10.90 -3.93 -0.53
N SER A 508 10.30 -2.78 -0.80
CA SER A 508 10.96 -1.53 -1.16
C SER A 508 10.05 -0.39 -0.67
N MET A 509 10.12 0.78 -1.30
CA MET A 509 9.40 1.97 -0.84
C MET A 509 7.94 2.06 -1.33
N TYR A 510 7.39 1.08 -2.05
CA TYR A 510 6.05 1.20 -2.64
C TYR A 510 4.92 1.26 -1.61
N HIS A 511 4.61 0.17 -0.90
CA HIS A 511 3.42 0.10 -0.02
C HIS A 511 3.42 1.16 1.09
N SER A 512 4.57 1.45 1.69
CA SER A 512 4.64 2.48 2.72
C SER A 512 4.44 3.89 2.15
N SER A 513 4.87 4.14 0.91
CA SER A 513 4.68 5.45 0.28
C SER A 513 3.28 5.63 -0.31
N GLU A 514 2.71 4.59 -0.90
CA GLU A 514 1.33 4.59 -1.38
C GLU A 514 0.36 4.78 -0.21
N LEU A 515 0.59 4.08 0.91
CA LEU A 515 -0.13 4.34 2.15
C LEU A 515 -0.07 5.81 2.56
N CYS A 516 1.12 6.39 2.71
CA CYS A 516 1.25 7.77 3.16
C CYS A 516 0.63 8.77 2.17
N PHE A 517 0.84 8.55 0.87
CA PHE A 517 0.31 9.41 -0.19
C PHE A 517 -1.23 9.40 -0.17
N LEU A 518 -1.84 8.22 -0.23
CA LEU A 518 -3.29 8.10 -0.33
C LEU A 518 -4.01 8.30 1.00
N ALA A 519 -3.39 7.96 2.14
CA ALA A 519 -3.94 8.35 3.45
C ALA A 519 -3.98 9.87 3.61
N THR A 520 -2.97 10.61 3.09
CA THR A 520 -3.01 12.08 3.03
C THR A 520 -4.18 12.55 2.16
N VAL A 521 -4.32 11.99 0.95
CA VAL A 521 -5.38 12.34 -0.01
C VAL A 521 -6.77 12.10 0.58
N TYR A 522 -7.05 10.89 1.05
CA TYR A 522 -8.38 10.53 1.56
C TYR A 522 -8.70 11.23 2.88
N THR A 523 -7.74 11.27 3.81
CA THR A 523 -7.97 11.92 5.11
C THR A 523 -8.25 13.39 4.92
N ARG A 524 -7.43 14.12 4.15
CA ARG A 524 -7.63 15.56 3.96
C ARG A 524 -8.85 15.84 3.10
N LEU A 525 -8.94 15.23 1.92
CA LEU A 525 -9.94 15.65 0.94
C LEU A 525 -11.33 15.06 1.19
N LEU A 526 -11.44 13.81 1.65
CA LEU A 526 -12.72 13.12 1.79
C LEU A 526 -13.23 13.09 3.23
N VAL A 527 -12.34 12.86 4.21
CA VAL A 527 -12.73 12.66 5.62
C VAL A 527 -12.79 13.98 6.40
N THR A 528 -11.68 14.71 6.50
CA THR A 528 -11.58 15.95 7.31
C THR A 528 -11.94 17.21 6.54
N ARG A 529 -12.10 17.11 5.21
CA ARG A 529 -12.49 18.20 4.29
C ARG A 529 -11.55 19.40 4.35
N GLN A 530 -10.24 19.14 4.37
CA GLN A 530 -9.18 20.12 4.37
C GLN A 530 -8.46 20.18 3.01
N PRO A 531 -7.98 21.37 2.58
CA PRO A 531 -7.20 21.49 1.35
C PRO A 531 -5.93 20.65 1.35
N LEU A 532 -5.47 20.23 0.17
CA LEU A 532 -4.23 19.50 -0.07
C LEU A 532 -3.38 20.25 -1.11
N THR A 533 -2.07 20.37 -0.86
CA THR A 533 -1.12 20.91 -1.83
C THR A 533 -0.34 19.77 -2.50
N LEU A 534 -0.13 19.87 -3.80
CA LEU A 534 0.68 18.94 -4.58
C LEU A 534 1.71 19.68 -5.44
N HIS A 535 2.82 19.01 -5.71
CA HIS A 535 3.96 19.52 -6.47
C HIS A 535 4.21 18.70 -7.75
N PHE A 536 4.47 19.41 -8.84
CA PHE A 536 4.80 18.84 -10.15
C PHE A 536 6.03 19.55 -10.74
N LYS A 537 6.71 18.91 -11.69
CA LYS A 537 7.87 19.49 -12.39
C LYS A 537 7.89 19.15 -13.89
N PRO A 538 6.85 19.53 -14.64
CA PRO A 538 6.75 19.23 -16.06
C PRO A 538 7.96 19.75 -16.84
N GLY A 539 8.62 18.87 -17.58
CA GLY A 539 9.77 19.19 -18.41
C GLY A 539 9.41 20.03 -19.65
N PRO A 540 10.40 20.47 -20.44
CA PRO A 540 10.15 21.28 -21.65
C PRO A 540 9.28 20.59 -22.70
N ASP A 541 9.43 19.27 -22.85
CA ASP A 541 8.73 18.48 -23.89
C ASP A 541 7.39 17.89 -23.41
N ALA A 542 7.02 18.09 -22.14
CA ALA A 542 5.75 17.62 -21.60
C ALA A 542 4.54 18.23 -22.34
N GLU A 543 3.37 17.59 -22.21
CA GLU A 543 2.13 18.23 -22.62
C GLU A 543 1.90 19.52 -21.81
N ARG A 544 1.30 20.52 -22.44
CA ARG A 544 1.03 21.81 -21.76
C ARG A 544 -0.26 21.79 -20.95
N ILE A 545 -1.02 20.70 -20.99
CA ILE A 545 -2.15 20.48 -20.08
C ILE A 545 -1.67 19.52 -19.00
N LEU A 546 -1.40 20.06 -17.81
CA LEU A 546 -1.04 19.27 -16.63
C LEU A 546 -2.31 18.87 -15.89
N ARG A 547 -2.51 17.56 -15.72
CA ARG A 547 -3.60 16.99 -14.91
C ARG A 547 -3.10 16.73 -13.50
N VAL A 548 -3.81 17.25 -12.50
CA VAL A 548 -3.32 17.30 -11.12
C VAL A 548 -4.20 16.56 -10.10
N ALA A 549 -5.24 15.87 -10.56
CA ALA A 549 -6.06 15.01 -9.70
C ALA A 549 -5.16 13.96 -9.01
N PRO A 550 -5.19 13.82 -7.67
CA PRO A 550 -4.24 12.98 -6.93
C PRO A 550 -4.54 11.49 -7.11
N ASP A 551 -5.82 11.14 -7.19
CA ASP A 551 -6.37 9.81 -7.33
C ASP A 551 -7.76 9.88 -8.01
N LEU A 552 -8.40 8.74 -8.27
CA LEU A 552 -9.79 8.66 -8.71
C LEU A 552 -10.75 9.01 -7.56
N LEU A 553 -11.01 10.30 -7.38
CA LEU A 553 -11.95 10.80 -6.37
C LEU A 553 -13.37 10.93 -6.94
N PRO A 554 -14.43 10.87 -6.11
CA PRO A 554 -15.79 11.04 -6.60
C PRO A 554 -15.98 12.43 -7.24
N PRO A 555 -16.63 12.51 -8.41
CA PRO A 555 -16.88 13.75 -9.13
C PRO A 555 -17.54 14.82 -8.26
N GLY A 556 -17.04 16.06 -8.37
CA GLY A 556 -17.62 17.22 -7.69
C GLY A 556 -17.31 17.32 -6.19
N ARG A 557 -16.51 16.42 -5.62
CA ARG A 557 -16.12 16.47 -4.19
C ARG A 557 -14.92 17.38 -3.91
N VAL A 558 -14.06 17.57 -4.90
CA VAL A 558 -12.82 18.33 -4.80
C VAL A 558 -12.66 19.18 -6.05
N LEU A 559 -12.12 20.38 -5.90
CA LEU A 559 -11.79 21.29 -7.00
C LEU A 559 -10.33 21.71 -6.93
N LEU A 560 -9.73 21.97 -8.08
CA LEU A 560 -8.48 22.72 -8.16
C LEU A 560 -8.78 24.21 -7.95
N THR A 561 -8.26 24.80 -6.86
CA THR A 561 -8.59 26.18 -6.49
C THR A 561 -7.44 27.15 -6.70
N GLU A 562 -6.19 26.69 -6.59
CA GLU A 562 -5.02 27.54 -6.75
C GLU A 562 -3.93 26.80 -7.53
N ALA A 563 -3.18 27.53 -8.34
CA ALA A 563 -1.96 27.06 -8.96
C ALA A 563 -0.87 28.15 -8.88
N GLU A 564 0.37 27.72 -8.72
CA GLU A 564 1.56 28.54 -8.84
C GLU A 564 2.50 27.90 -9.87
N VAL A 565 3.07 28.72 -10.75
CA VAL A 565 4.13 28.34 -11.69
C VAL A 565 5.38 29.16 -11.35
N ASP A 566 6.47 28.47 -11.05
CA ASP A 566 7.75 29.04 -10.59
C ASP A 566 7.60 30.03 -9.42
N GLY A 567 6.74 29.65 -8.46
CA GLY A 567 6.47 30.41 -7.24
C GLY A 567 5.62 31.66 -7.43
N LYS A 568 4.96 31.81 -8.59
CA LYS A 568 4.04 32.92 -8.88
C LYS A 568 2.62 32.39 -9.07
N PRO A 569 1.58 33.08 -8.55
CA PRO A 569 0.19 32.73 -8.82
C PRO A 569 -0.08 32.58 -10.32
N TYR A 570 -0.87 31.58 -10.68
CA TYR A 570 -1.18 31.22 -12.05
C TYR A 570 -2.66 30.90 -12.21
N GLU A 571 -3.33 31.59 -13.13
CA GLU A 571 -4.80 31.64 -13.21
C GLU A 571 -5.40 30.78 -14.34
N VAL A 572 -4.57 30.22 -15.23
CA VAL A 572 -5.05 29.43 -16.38
C VAL A 572 -5.23 27.97 -15.95
N LEU A 573 -6.31 27.72 -15.23
CA LEU A 573 -6.68 26.40 -14.71
C LEU A 573 -8.16 26.08 -14.94
N ASP A 574 -8.48 24.79 -14.99
CA ASP A 574 -9.85 24.26 -14.95
C ASP A 574 -10.09 23.64 -13.56
N PRO A 575 -10.91 24.26 -12.70
CA PRO A 575 -11.19 23.77 -11.36
C PRO A 575 -11.83 22.38 -11.31
N VAL A 576 -12.70 22.06 -12.27
CA VAL A 576 -13.51 20.83 -12.28
C VAL A 576 -12.75 19.70 -12.94
N ALA A 577 -12.10 19.96 -14.07
CA ALA A 577 -11.25 18.97 -14.74
C ALA A 577 -9.91 18.76 -14.02
N MET A 578 -9.58 19.59 -13.02
CA MET A 578 -8.31 19.60 -12.29
C MET A 578 -7.12 19.66 -13.25
N THR A 579 -7.15 20.63 -14.17
CA THR A 579 -6.06 20.85 -15.13
C THR A 579 -5.47 22.24 -15.06
N VAL A 580 -4.18 22.37 -15.36
CA VAL A 580 -3.47 23.64 -15.49
C VAL A 580 -2.90 23.73 -16.90
N GLU A 581 -3.20 24.81 -17.63
CA GLU A 581 -2.61 25.08 -18.95
C GLU A 581 -1.28 25.81 -18.78
N LEU A 582 -0.18 25.06 -18.83
CA LEU A 582 1.16 25.55 -18.59
C LEU A 582 1.68 26.41 -19.73
N PRO A 583 2.48 27.45 -19.43
CA PRO A 583 3.17 28.20 -20.46
C PRO A 583 4.16 27.32 -21.23
N VAL A 584 4.42 27.70 -22.48
CA VAL A 584 5.55 27.15 -23.23
C VAL A 584 6.84 27.56 -22.54
N SER A 585 7.72 26.60 -22.28
CA SER A 585 8.99 26.82 -21.60
C SER A 585 10.08 25.92 -22.21
N SER A 586 11.28 26.47 -22.35
CA SER A 586 12.49 25.69 -22.69
C SER A 586 13.12 24.99 -21.48
N GLU A 587 12.63 25.28 -20.28
CA GLU A 587 13.08 24.71 -19.01
C GLU A 587 11.92 24.00 -18.29
N ALA A 588 12.25 23.11 -17.35
CA ALA A 588 11.23 22.48 -16.51
C ALA A 588 10.57 23.53 -15.59
N LEU A 589 9.25 23.48 -15.49
CA LEU A 589 8.47 24.41 -14.67
C LEU A 589 8.21 23.81 -13.30
N ARG A 590 8.38 24.57 -12.22
CA ARG A 590 7.90 24.14 -10.89
C ARG A 590 6.44 24.51 -10.76
N VAL A 591 5.58 23.53 -10.57
CA VAL A 591 4.15 23.77 -10.42
C VAL A 591 3.71 23.31 -9.03
N LYS A 592 3.05 24.20 -8.29
CA LYS A 592 2.39 23.89 -7.02
C LYS A 592 0.90 24.11 -7.20
N VAL A 593 0.07 23.17 -6.78
CA VAL A 593 -1.39 23.30 -6.87
C VAL A 593 -2.04 23.05 -5.53
N THR A 594 -3.19 23.68 -5.30
CA THR A 594 -4.02 23.44 -4.12
C THR A 594 -5.38 22.91 -4.54
N LEU A 595 -5.71 21.74 -4.01
CA LEU A 595 -6.98 21.05 -4.16
C LEU A 595 -7.81 21.32 -2.91
N THR A 596 -9.04 21.77 -3.08
CA THR A 596 -9.94 22.12 -1.98
C THR A 596 -11.22 21.29 -2.06
N PRO A 597 -11.65 20.67 -0.96
CA PRO A 597 -12.94 19.99 -0.89
C PRO A 597 -14.10 20.98 -1.09
N VAL A 598 -15.12 20.56 -1.82
CA VAL A 598 -16.36 21.33 -1.97
C VAL A 598 -17.13 21.28 -0.64
N GLN A 599 -17.54 22.45 -0.13
CA GLN A 599 -18.40 22.55 1.05
C GLN A 599 -19.82 22.09 0.67
N GLU A 600 -20.43 21.24 1.51
CA GLU A 600 -21.81 20.77 1.34
C GLU A 600 -22.85 21.83 1.68
#